data_AF-A0A2W1JF62-F1
#
_entry.id   AF-A0A2W1JF62-F1
#
_cell.length_a   1.000
_cell.length_b   1.000
_cell.length_c   1.000
_cell.angle_alpha   90.00
_cell.angle_beta   90.00
_cell.angle_gamma   90.00
#
_symmetry.space_group_name_H-M   'P 1'
#
loop_
_entity.id
_entity.type
_entity.pdbx_description
1 polymer ?
#
loop_
_entity_poly.entity_id
_entity_poly.type
_entity_poly.pdbx_seq_one_letter_code
_entity_poly.pdbx_strand_id
1 'polypeptide(L)'
;MPISPLPASLQKLTADLTLAQSAYIYDIRDRLLSAGDRMAEQGFSTRTIYGLRKDNKTVYKSKVCAEFVPVLRGVNVPRLRLRLPYAKQRGGGPGRTYKDEPIKGLCWVELRHEKEGNDVSDLSLLFNLSKSSRWSYAINVEEYSAFCQNLTGTDRAWTSLTDLLELALNEWKLLCYSKTTATKWCE
;
A
#
# COMPACT_ATOMS: atom_id res chain seq x y z
N MET A 1 -1.42 22.83 8.87
CA MET A 1 -1.87 21.94 9.96
C MET A 1 -0.69 21.68 10.89
N PRO A 2 -0.85 21.61 12.22
CA PRO A 2 0.26 21.29 13.12
C PRO A 2 0.81 19.90 12.80
N ILE A 3 2.13 19.81 12.64
CA ILE A 3 2.84 18.56 12.35
C ILE A 3 2.65 17.63 13.54
N SER A 4 1.89 16.54 13.37
CA SER A 4 1.76 15.52 14.42
C SER A 4 3.15 14.97 14.76
N PRO A 5 3.53 14.88 16.05
CA PRO A 5 4.84 14.39 16.44
C PRO A 5 5.09 13.00 15.86
N LEU A 6 6.34 12.75 15.43
CA LEU A 6 6.74 11.49 14.81
C LEU A 6 6.57 10.35 15.82
N PRO A 7 5.91 9.22 15.48
CA PRO A 7 5.78 8.11 16.40
C PRO A 7 7.16 7.49 16.68
N ALA A 8 7.36 7.03 17.92
CA ALA A 8 8.64 6.43 18.35
C ALA A 8 9.10 5.26 17.45
N SER A 9 8.15 4.55 16.84
CA SER A 9 8.43 3.49 15.88
C SER A 9 9.08 4.02 14.60
N LEU A 10 8.57 5.12 14.05
CA LEU A 10 9.13 5.73 12.85
C LEU A 10 10.45 6.43 13.16
N GLN A 11 10.57 7.08 14.33
CA GLN A 11 11.85 7.62 14.82
C GLN A 11 12.94 6.54 14.86
N LYS A 12 12.62 5.35 15.37
CA LYS A 12 13.57 4.22 15.38
C LYS A 12 13.91 3.72 13.98
N LEU A 13 12.93 3.72 13.06
CA LEU A 13 13.16 3.29 11.67
C LEU A 13 14.02 4.27 10.88
N THR A 14 14.03 5.55 11.26
CA THR A 14 14.77 6.62 10.57
C THR A 14 16.05 7.07 11.28
N ALA A 15 16.35 6.54 12.47
CA ALA A 15 17.46 6.98 13.30
C ALA A 15 18.83 6.83 12.62
N ASP A 16 19.05 5.72 11.90
CA ASP A 16 20.34 5.37 11.29
C ASP A 16 20.38 5.71 9.78
N LEU A 17 19.40 6.46 9.28
CA LEU A 17 19.30 6.80 7.87
C LEU A 17 20.01 8.12 7.54
N THR A 18 20.41 8.26 6.28
CA THR A 18 20.91 9.55 5.79
C THR A 18 19.79 10.59 5.77
N LEU A 19 20.15 11.87 5.75
CA LEU A 19 19.17 12.96 5.68
C LEU A 19 18.23 12.82 4.47
N ALA A 20 18.77 12.41 3.31
CA ALA A 20 17.99 12.20 2.10
C ALA A 20 16.99 11.03 2.24
N GLN A 21 17.43 9.92 2.84
CA GLN A 21 16.57 8.75 3.08
C GLN A 21 15.46 9.07 4.09
N SER A 22 15.76 9.80 5.16
CA SER A 22 14.75 10.25 6.12
C SER A 22 13.76 11.23 5.48
N ALA A 23 14.25 12.19 4.69
CA ALA A 23 13.40 13.15 3.98
C ALA A 23 12.43 12.44 3.02
N TYR A 24 12.89 11.43 2.29
CA TYR A 24 12.06 10.60 1.43
C TYR A 24 10.93 9.90 2.21
N ILE A 25 11.23 9.31 3.37
CA ILE A 25 10.21 8.66 4.22
C ILE A 25 9.21 9.67 4.78
N TYR A 26 9.68 10.86 5.16
CA TYR A 26 8.83 11.92 5.68
C TYR A 26 7.91 12.49 4.61
N ASP A 27 8.37 12.63 3.36
CA ASP A 27 7.52 13.03 2.24
C ASP A 27 6.37 12.04 2.01
N ILE A 28 6.67 10.74 1.99
CA ILE A 28 5.65 9.68 1.88
C ILE A 28 4.66 9.77 3.06
N ARG A 29 5.16 9.92 4.29
CA ARG A 29 4.32 10.06 5.48
C ARG A 29 3.37 11.24 5.35
N ASP A 30 3.86 12.39 4.92
CA ASP A 30 3.07 13.60 4.82
C ASP A 30 1.99 13.47 3.73
N ARG A 31 2.30 12.80 2.61
CA ARG A 31 1.30 12.44 1.58
C ARG A 31 0.22 11.51 2.12
N LEU A 32 0.60 10.49 2.87
CA LEU A 32 -0.36 9.56 3.49
C LEU A 32 -1.29 10.30 4.45
N LEU A 33 -0.74 11.14 5.34
CA LEU A 33 -1.51 11.90 6.33
C LEU A 33 -2.39 12.99 5.68
N SER A 34 -1.98 13.52 4.53
CA SER A 34 -2.75 14.51 3.76
C SER A 34 -3.90 13.88 2.94
N ALA A 35 -4.01 12.55 2.90
CA ALA A 35 -5.04 11.86 2.12
C ALA A 35 -6.48 12.12 2.61
N GLY A 36 -6.65 12.58 3.85
CA GLY A 36 -7.91 13.07 4.40
C GLY A 36 -7.96 13.08 5.93
N ASP A 37 -8.89 13.84 6.51
CA ASP A 37 -8.97 14.10 7.97
C ASP A 37 -9.13 12.86 8.85
N ARG A 38 -9.68 11.78 8.27
CA ARG A 38 -9.89 10.49 8.94
C ARG A 38 -8.68 9.57 8.85
N MET A 39 -7.60 9.97 8.17
CA MET A 39 -6.34 9.25 8.21
C MET A 39 -5.73 9.38 9.61
N ALA A 40 -5.13 8.28 10.07
CA ALA A 40 -4.33 8.24 11.27
C ALA A 40 -3.10 7.39 11.05
N GLU A 41 -2.03 7.77 11.77
CA GLU A 41 -0.79 7.04 11.90
C GLU A 41 -0.79 6.33 13.27
N GLN A 42 -0.36 5.07 13.31
CA GLN A 42 -0.19 4.32 14.55
C GLN A 42 1.15 3.59 14.55
N GLY A 43 1.96 3.89 15.56
CA GLY A 43 3.24 3.23 15.80
C GLY A 43 3.10 1.93 16.62
N PHE A 44 3.89 0.93 16.24
CA PHE A 44 4.12 -0.33 16.96
C PHE A 44 5.61 -0.52 17.21
N SER A 45 5.99 -1.49 18.04
CA SER A 45 7.40 -1.76 18.36
C SER A 45 8.30 -1.88 17.13
N THR A 46 7.81 -2.48 16.04
CA THR A 46 8.59 -2.77 14.84
C THR A 46 8.08 -2.09 13.57
N ARG A 47 6.97 -1.38 13.59
CA ARG A 47 6.37 -0.83 12.36
C ARG A 47 5.49 0.37 12.63
N THR A 48 5.23 1.15 11.60
CA THR A 48 4.28 2.26 11.62
C THR A 48 3.22 2.01 10.57
N ILE A 49 1.95 2.04 10.93
CA ILE A 49 0.83 1.80 10.01
C ILE A 49 0.03 3.08 9.77
N TYR A 50 -0.63 3.14 8.62
CA TYR A 50 -1.51 4.25 8.22
C TYR A 50 -2.84 3.71 7.75
N GLY A 51 -3.93 4.32 8.20
CA GLY A 51 -5.28 3.94 7.78
C GLY A 51 -6.39 4.71 8.50
N LEU A 52 -7.59 4.13 8.48
CA LEU A 52 -8.78 4.80 9.02
C LEU A 52 -8.71 4.91 10.53
N ARG A 53 -8.83 6.14 11.02
CA ARG A 53 -8.92 6.48 12.44
C ARG A 53 -10.13 5.79 13.07
N LYS A 54 -9.87 5.02 14.12
CA LYS A 54 -10.88 4.43 15.02
C LYS A 54 -11.19 5.37 16.18
N ASP A 55 -10.16 5.92 16.79
CA ASP A 55 -10.21 6.85 17.92
C ASP A 55 -8.99 7.80 17.84
N ASN A 56 -8.72 8.57 18.89
CA ASN A 56 -7.66 9.59 18.87
C ASN A 56 -6.26 9.07 18.51
N LYS A 57 -5.94 7.77 18.66
CA LYS A 57 -4.60 7.23 18.41
C LYS A 57 -4.56 5.87 17.71
N THR A 58 -5.70 5.27 17.42
CA THR A 58 -5.78 3.89 16.91
C THR A 58 -6.31 3.85 15.50
N VAL A 59 -5.75 2.96 14.69
CA VAL A 59 -6.19 2.67 13.32
C VAL A 59 -7.00 1.37 13.29
N TYR A 60 -8.09 1.34 12.52
CA TYR A 60 -8.80 0.08 12.25
C TYR A 60 -7.89 -0.88 11.47
N LYS A 61 -7.54 -2.03 12.06
CA LYS A 61 -6.69 -3.06 11.41
C LYS A 61 -7.19 -3.51 10.04
N SER A 62 -8.52 -3.53 9.83
CA SER A 62 -9.15 -3.90 8.56
C SER A 62 -9.17 -2.77 7.51
N LYS A 63 -8.78 -1.55 7.89
CA LYS A 63 -8.78 -0.34 7.05
C LYS A 63 -7.40 0.32 7.03
N VAL A 64 -6.34 -0.47 7.10
CA VAL A 64 -4.95 -0.03 6.90
C VAL A 64 -4.67 -0.02 5.40
N CYS A 65 -4.03 1.04 4.90
CA CYS A 65 -3.62 1.17 3.50
C CYS A 65 -2.11 1.12 3.29
N ALA A 66 -1.32 1.52 4.29
CA ALA A 66 0.12 1.54 4.17
C ALA A 66 0.81 1.15 5.49
N GLU A 67 2.02 0.63 5.40
CA GLU A 67 2.90 0.44 6.55
C GLU A 67 4.38 0.63 6.19
N PHE A 68 5.14 1.23 7.11
CA PHE A 68 6.60 1.16 7.13
C PHE A 68 7.02 0.02 8.06
N VAL A 69 7.87 -0.87 7.56
CA VAL A 69 8.43 -1.99 8.32
C VAL A 69 9.96 -1.95 8.28
N PRO A 70 10.66 -2.65 9.20
CA PRO A 70 12.10 -2.55 9.31
C PRO A 70 12.80 -3.04 8.05
N VAL A 71 14.00 -2.49 7.85
CA VAL A 71 14.96 -2.96 6.86
C VAL A 71 15.17 -4.46 6.97
N LEU A 72 15.31 -5.12 5.82
CA LEU A 72 15.94 -6.45 5.79
C LEU A 72 17.46 -6.26 5.74
N ARG A 73 18.21 -7.30 6.13
CA ARG A 73 19.66 -7.30 6.00
C ARG A 73 20.05 -7.01 4.54
N GLY A 74 20.84 -5.96 4.31
CA GLY A 74 21.25 -5.53 2.96
C GLY A 74 20.33 -4.53 2.27
N VAL A 75 19.34 -3.95 2.96
CA VAL A 75 18.50 -2.85 2.47
C VAL A 75 18.72 -1.61 3.33
N ASN A 76 18.95 -0.45 2.69
CA ASN A 76 19.34 0.78 3.38
C ASN A 76 18.15 1.69 3.76
N VAL A 77 16.91 1.31 3.45
CA VAL A 77 15.70 2.07 3.79
C VAL A 77 14.60 1.16 4.34
N PRO A 78 13.81 1.61 5.34
CA PRO A 78 12.60 0.94 5.78
C PRO A 78 11.72 0.58 4.59
N ARG A 79 11.15 -0.62 4.64
CA ARG A 79 10.35 -1.12 3.53
C ARG A 79 8.96 -0.51 3.60
N LEU A 80 8.54 0.11 2.50
CA LEU A 80 7.19 0.62 2.34
C LEU A 80 6.30 -0.48 1.79
N ARG A 81 5.15 -0.70 2.43
CA ARG A 81 4.12 -1.61 1.94
C ARG A 81 2.83 -0.85 1.73
N LEU A 82 2.21 -1.06 0.57
CA LEU A 82 0.92 -0.48 0.20
C LEU A 82 -0.11 -1.58 -0.02
N ARG A 83 -1.39 -1.24 0.19
CA ARG A 83 -2.53 -2.03 -0.27
C ARG A 83 -2.83 -1.63 -1.71
N LEU A 84 -2.49 -2.51 -2.64
CA LEU A 84 -2.63 -2.26 -4.07
C LEU A 84 -3.60 -3.27 -4.72
N PRO A 85 -4.28 -2.87 -5.82
CA PRO A 85 -5.10 -3.76 -6.62
C PRO A 85 -4.36 -5.00 -7.10
N TYR A 86 -5.03 -6.15 -7.02
CA TYR A 86 -4.61 -7.41 -7.62
C TYR A 86 -5.82 -8.19 -8.14
N ALA A 87 -5.56 -9.11 -9.07
CA ALA A 87 -6.57 -9.99 -9.62
C ALA A 87 -6.82 -11.12 -8.62
N LYS A 88 -7.99 -11.08 -7.99
CA LYS A 88 -8.43 -12.14 -7.10
C LYS A 88 -9.24 -13.15 -7.90
N GLN A 89 -8.79 -14.40 -7.92
CA GLN A 89 -9.62 -15.50 -8.39
C GLN A 89 -10.79 -15.69 -7.43
N ARG A 90 -12.01 -15.74 -7.97
CA ARG A 90 -13.21 -15.99 -7.19
C ARG A 90 -13.24 -17.50 -6.91
N GLY A 91 -12.71 -17.92 -5.76
CA GLY A 91 -12.77 -19.33 -5.37
C GLY A 91 -14.21 -19.83 -5.34
N GLY A 92 -14.56 -20.73 -6.26
CA GLY A 92 -15.79 -21.49 -6.19
C GLY A 92 -15.76 -22.38 -4.96
N GLY A 93 -16.72 -22.23 -4.07
CA GLY A 93 -16.95 -23.25 -3.05
C GLY A 93 -17.20 -24.61 -3.72
N PRO A 94 -16.94 -25.73 -3.03
CA PRO A 94 -17.20 -27.06 -3.60
C PRO A 94 -18.66 -27.14 -4.09
N GLY A 95 -18.86 -27.41 -5.38
CA GLY A 95 -20.18 -27.54 -6.01
C GLY A 95 -20.76 -26.28 -6.68
N ARG A 96 -20.01 -25.17 -6.81
CA ARG A 96 -20.48 -23.96 -7.51
C ARG A 96 -19.59 -23.62 -8.71
N THR A 97 -20.10 -23.84 -9.92
CA THR A 97 -19.56 -23.32 -11.20
C THR A 97 -19.93 -21.84 -11.36
N TYR A 98 -19.29 -20.96 -10.60
CA TYR A 98 -19.23 -19.56 -11.01
C TYR A 98 -18.07 -19.40 -11.97
N LYS A 99 -18.27 -18.65 -13.06
CA LYS A 99 -17.19 -18.28 -13.99
C LYS A 99 -16.02 -17.70 -13.20
N ASP A 100 -14.81 -18.15 -13.53
CA ASP A 100 -13.52 -17.68 -12.98
C ASP A 100 -13.20 -16.24 -13.42
N GLU A 101 -14.14 -15.32 -13.23
CA GLU A 101 -13.92 -13.91 -13.56
C GLU A 101 -13.00 -13.30 -12.50
N PRO A 102 -11.86 -12.71 -12.89
CA PRO A 102 -10.97 -12.03 -11.96
C PRO A 102 -11.71 -10.83 -11.39
N ILE A 103 -11.87 -10.80 -10.07
CA ILE A 103 -12.40 -9.62 -9.37
C ILE A 103 -11.24 -8.81 -8.80
N LYS A 104 -11.40 -7.48 -8.75
CA LYS A 104 -10.43 -6.61 -8.08
C LYS A 104 -10.39 -6.87 -6.58
N GLY A 105 -9.25 -7.32 -6.07
CA GLY A 105 -8.94 -7.40 -4.64
C GLY A 105 -7.84 -6.41 -4.25
N LEU A 106 -7.59 -6.27 -2.94
CA LEU A 106 -6.44 -5.52 -2.42
C LEU A 106 -5.50 -6.44 -1.63
N CYS A 107 -4.23 -6.47 -1.98
CA CYS A 107 -3.21 -7.24 -1.28
C CYS A 107 -2.08 -6.32 -0.78
N TRP A 108 -1.26 -6.83 0.12
CA TRP A 108 -0.05 -6.13 0.52
C TRP A 108 1.01 -6.28 -0.56
N VAL A 109 1.59 -5.15 -0.95
CA VAL A 109 2.67 -5.08 -1.93
C VAL A 109 3.81 -4.29 -1.30
N GLU A 110 4.99 -4.88 -1.26
CA GLU A 110 6.19 -4.23 -0.80
C GLU A 110 6.85 -3.51 -1.98
N LEU A 111 7.16 -2.23 -1.80
CA LEU A 111 7.83 -1.40 -2.78
C LEU A 111 9.32 -1.45 -2.52
N ARG A 112 10.08 -1.89 -3.52
CA ARG A 112 11.53 -2.00 -3.45
C ARG A 112 12.16 -1.20 -4.57
N HIS A 113 13.02 -0.26 -4.21
CA HIS A 113 13.87 0.43 -5.17
C HIS A 113 15.11 -0.42 -5.46
N GLU A 114 15.49 -0.56 -6.72
CA GLU A 114 16.75 -1.21 -7.09
C GLU A 114 17.99 -0.36 -6.74
N LYS A 115 17.83 0.97 -6.72
CA LYS A 115 18.85 1.96 -6.32
C LYS A 115 18.30 2.84 -5.19
N GLU A 116 19.16 3.56 -4.47
CA GLU A 116 18.75 4.33 -3.28
C GLU A 116 17.53 5.24 -3.56
N GLY A 117 16.57 5.22 -2.61
CA GLY A 117 15.17 5.66 -2.76
C GLY A 117 14.96 7.00 -3.44
N ASN A 118 14.64 6.94 -4.73
CA ASN A 118 14.16 8.05 -5.55
C ASN A 118 12.79 7.68 -6.14
N ASP A 119 11.91 8.67 -6.34
CA ASP A 119 10.55 8.52 -6.87
C ASP A 119 10.48 7.90 -8.28
N VAL A 120 11.59 7.97 -9.03
CA VAL A 120 11.72 7.58 -10.44
C VAL A 120 12.65 6.35 -10.64
N SER A 121 13.22 5.80 -9.57
CA SER A 121 14.08 4.60 -9.71
C SER A 121 13.28 3.39 -10.17
N ASP A 122 13.94 2.41 -10.79
CA ASP A 122 13.38 1.08 -11.10
C ASP A 122 12.76 0.46 -9.85
N LEU A 123 11.43 0.57 -9.77
CA LEU A 123 10.61 0.15 -8.65
C LEU A 123 10.10 -1.26 -8.91
N SER A 124 10.52 -2.19 -8.05
CA SER A 124 10.01 -3.56 -8.01
C SER A 124 8.84 -3.64 -7.03
N LEU A 125 7.73 -4.23 -7.49
CA LEU A 125 6.53 -4.46 -6.69
C LEU A 125 6.47 -5.93 -6.28
N LEU A 126 6.61 -6.19 -4.98
CA LEU A 126 6.68 -7.54 -4.43
C LEU A 126 5.33 -7.91 -3.78
N PHE A 127 4.54 -8.74 -4.48
CA PHE A 127 3.18 -9.08 -4.08
C PHE A 127 3.15 -10.17 -3.03
N ASN A 128 2.35 -9.98 -1.96
CA ASN A 128 2.07 -11.02 -0.98
C ASN A 128 0.58 -11.40 -1.00
N LEU A 129 0.26 -12.48 -1.72
CA LEU A 129 -1.10 -13.00 -1.86
C LEU A 129 -1.47 -14.05 -0.80
N SER A 130 -0.50 -14.50 -0.01
CA SER A 130 -0.67 -15.61 0.93
C SER A 130 -0.49 -15.17 2.38
N LYS A 131 -0.74 -16.08 3.33
CA LYS A 131 -0.37 -15.84 4.74
C LYS A 131 1.14 -16.04 4.99
N SER A 132 1.90 -16.47 3.97
CA SER A 132 3.35 -16.69 4.06
C SER A 132 4.11 -15.37 4.09
N SER A 133 5.33 -15.40 4.62
CA SER A 133 6.28 -14.29 4.56
C SER A 133 6.98 -14.16 3.20
N ARG A 134 6.86 -15.18 2.33
CA ARG A 134 7.44 -15.16 0.97
C ARG A 134 6.53 -14.41 0.00
N TRP A 135 7.14 -13.58 -0.84
CA TRP A 135 6.47 -12.94 -1.95
C TRP A 135 5.96 -13.99 -2.94
N SER A 136 4.75 -13.79 -3.45
CA SER A 136 4.12 -14.66 -4.44
C SER A 136 4.69 -14.45 -5.82
N TYR A 137 4.93 -13.18 -6.19
CA TYR A 137 5.60 -12.79 -7.42
C TYR A 137 6.13 -11.35 -7.30
N ALA A 138 6.99 -10.98 -8.25
CA ALA A 138 7.53 -9.63 -8.43
C ALA A 138 7.17 -9.15 -9.84
N ILE A 139 6.90 -7.85 -9.97
CA ILE A 139 6.57 -7.19 -11.24
C ILE A 139 7.09 -5.75 -11.17
N ASN A 140 7.53 -5.16 -12.29
CA ASN A 140 7.93 -3.76 -12.29
C ASN A 140 6.71 -2.82 -12.40
N VAL A 141 6.92 -1.51 -12.28
CA VAL A 141 5.84 -0.51 -12.32
C VAL A 141 5.14 -0.44 -13.67
N GLU A 142 5.88 -0.56 -14.78
CA GLU A 142 5.33 -0.50 -16.13
C GLU A 142 4.39 -1.69 -16.41
N GLU A 143 4.86 -2.90 -16.13
CA GLU A 143 4.10 -4.14 -16.22
C GLU A 143 2.87 -4.09 -15.30
N TYR A 144 3.03 -3.56 -14.07
CA TYR A 144 1.90 -3.39 -13.15
C TYR A 144 0.90 -2.35 -13.61
N SER A 145 1.36 -1.29 -14.28
CA SER A 145 0.49 -0.26 -14.82
C SER A 145 -0.45 -0.85 -15.88
N ALA A 146 0.09 -1.56 -16.87
CA ALA A 146 -0.70 -2.24 -17.88
C ALA A 146 -1.70 -3.24 -17.26
N PHE A 147 -1.25 -3.99 -16.26
CA PHE A 147 -2.11 -4.90 -15.50
C PHE A 147 -3.26 -4.15 -14.78
N CYS A 148 -2.98 -3.04 -14.11
CA CYS A 148 -3.99 -2.28 -13.37
C CYS A 148 -4.98 -1.56 -14.28
N GLN A 149 -4.57 -1.10 -15.47
CA GLN A 149 -5.49 -0.46 -16.42
C GLN A 149 -6.59 -1.44 -16.81
N ASN A 150 -6.20 -2.68 -17.13
CA ASN A 150 -7.13 -3.76 -17.41
C ASN A 150 -8.02 -4.11 -16.20
N LEU A 151 -7.46 -4.10 -14.99
CA LEU A 151 -8.20 -4.49 -13.77
C LEU A 151 -9.18 -3.42 -13.29
N THR A 152 -8.85 -2.14 -13.48
CA THR A 152 -9.62 -1.00 -12.96
C THR A 152 -10.49 -0.34 -14.02
N GLY A 153 -10.23 -0.60 -15.30
CA GLY A 153 -10.91 0.06 -16.43
C GLY A 153 -10.51 1.51 -16.63
N THR A 154 -9.35 1.93 -16.08
CA THR A 154 -8.85 3.31 -16.22
C THR A 154 -7.72 3.38 -17.24
N ASP A 155 -7.67 4.44 -18.05
CA ASP A 155 -6.57 4.69 -18.99
C ASP A 155 -5.36 5.39 -18.36
N ARG A 156 -5.41 5.69 -17.05
CA ARG A 156 -4.29 6.31 -16.33
C ARG A 156 -3.11 5.35 -16.28
N ALA A 157 -1.93 5.81 -16.66
CA ALA A 157 -0.69 5.07 -16.41
C ALA A 157 -0.16 5.40 -15.01
N TRP A 158 0.42 4.41 -14.33
CA TRP A 158 1.12 4.58 -13.05
C TRP A 158 2.59 4.35 -13.29
N THR A 159 3.41 5.39 -13.11
CA THR A 159 4.83 5.37 -13.53
C THR A 159 5.80 5.66 -12.39
N SER A 160 5.27 6.04 -11.23
CA SER A 160 6.07 6.51 -10.09
C SER A 160 5.55 5.97 -8.77
N LEU A 161 6.37 6.10 -7.72
CA LEU A 161 5.89 5.90 -6.35
C LEU A 161 4.67 6.76 -6.03
N THR A 162 4.71 8.02 -6.43
CA THR A 162 3.61 8.97 -6.20
C THR A 162 2.30 8.44 -6.80
N ASP A 163 2.34 7.93 -8.03
CA ASP A 163 1.18 7.32 -8.67
C ASP A 163 0.65 6.10 -7.90
N LEU A 164 1.55 5.25 -7.40
CA LEU A 164 1.18 4.07 -6.61
C LEU A 164 0.58 4.44 -5.26
N LEU A 165 1.09 5.48 -4.61
CA LEU A 165 0.51 6.05 -3.39
C LEU A 165 -0.90 6.56 -3.64
N GLU A 166 -1.10 7.34 -4.70
CA GLU A 166 -2.43 7.82 -5.08
C GLU A 166 -3.40 6.68 -5.37
N LEU A 167 -2.96 5.65 -6.12
CA LEU A 167 -3.76 4.46 -6.38
C LEU A 167 -4.16 3.76 -5.08
N ALA A 168 -3.20 3.48 -4.19
CA ALA A 168 -3.45 2.84 -2.91
C ALA A 168 -4.43 3.65 -2.03
N LEU A 169 -4.27 4.98 -2.00
CA LEU A 169 -5.13 5.87 -1.23
C LEU A 169 -6.55 5.94 -1.82
N ASN A 170 -6.69 5.98 -3.14
CA ASN A 170 -8.00 5.99 -3.79
C ASN A 170 -8.76 4.67 -3.53
N GLU A 171 -8.09 3.53 -3.68
CA GLU A 171 -8.68 2.22 -3.36
C GLU A 171 -9.03 2.09 -1.88
N TRP A 172 -8.19 2.61 -1.00
CA TRP A 172 -8.49 2.66 0.43
C TRP A 172 -9.70 3.53 0.75
N LYS A 173 -9.86 4.69 0.11
CA LYS A 173 -11.06 5.54 0.25
C LYS A 173 -12.31 4.77 -0.19
N LEU A 174 -12.27 4.11 -1.35
CA LEU A 174 -13.38 3.28 -1.82
C LEU A 174 -13.71 2.15 -0.82
N LEU A 175 -12.70 1.50 -0.24
CA LEU A 175 -12.89 0.49 0.78
C LEU A 175 -13.50 1.05 2.08
N CYS A 176 -13.13 2.27 2.48
CA CYS A 176 -13.61 2.89 3.72
C CYS A 176 -15.02 3.47 3.60
N TYR A 177 -15.36 4.01 2.42
CA TYR A 177 -16.59 4.77 2.19
C TYR A 177 -17.63 4.05 1.34
N SER A 178 -17.32 2.86 0.82
CA SER A 178 -18.37 1.96 0.34
C SER A 178 -19.23 1.54 1.53
N LYS A 179 -20.39 2.20 1.67
CA LYS A 179 -21.53 1.59 2.35
C LYS A 179 -21.78 0.28 1.61
N THR A 180 -21.92 -0.82 2.36
CA THR A 180 -22.26 -2.16 1.90
C THR A 180 -23.08 -2.16 0.60
N THR A 181 -22.41 -2.28 -0.53
CA THR A 181 -22.96 -2.83 -1.76
C THR A 181 -21.84 -3.64 -2.34
N ALA A 182 -21.99 -4.96 -2.31
CA ALA A 182 -21.44 -5.79 -3.35
C ALA A 182 -21.98 -5.22 -4.65
N THR A 183 -21.22 -4.33 -5.29
CA THR A 183 -21.52 -3.86 -6.63
C THR A 183 -21.45 -5.10 -7.51
N LYS A 184 -22.62 -5.67 -7.81
CA LYS A 184 -22.79 -6.53 -8.97
C LYS A 184 -22.41 -5.66 -10.16
N TRP A 185 -21.22 -5.91 -10.70
CA TRP A 185 -20.89 -5.47 -12.05
C TRP A 185 -21.58 -6.43 -13.00
N CYS A 186 -22.82 -6.12 -13.35
CA CYS A 186 -23.53 -6.64 -14.50
C CYS A 186 -24.47 -5.52 -14.97
N GLU A 187 -24.15 -4.90 -16.10
CA GLU A 187 -24.92 -5.02 -17.35
C GLU A 187 -23.99 -4.72 -18.52
#